data_AF-A0A3M4BGN0-F1
#
_entry.id   AF-A0A3M4BGN0-F1
#
_cell.length_a   1.000
_cell.length_b   1.000
_cell.length_c   1.000
_cell.angle_alpha   90.00
_cell.angle_beta   90.00
_cell.angle_gamma   90.00
#
_symmetry.space_group_name_H-M   'P 1'
#
loop_
_entity.id
_entity.type
_entity.pdbx_description
1 polymer ?
#
loop_
_entity_poly.entity_id
_entity_poly.type
_entity_poly.pdbx_seq_one_letter_code
_entity_poly.pdbx_strand_id
1 'polypeptide(L)'
;MTGKSATAPKGLVAAVNQGDKSPWLTAAPRSTERSMATVFLVMATASGFRASERQPLPLRVFVDRSEADGWLDKLIDYHVSPPEQPHGSDNEEDWSEWRMQMNAWRADHPAGVVAADYQHFGVYDLPLGL
;
A
#
# COMPACT_ATOMS: atom_id res chain seq x y z
N MET A 1 -47.21 51.61 -17.90
CA MET A 1 -47.55 50.89 -16.65
C MET A 1 -46.30 50.94 -15.76
N THR A 2 -46.16 51.98 -14.92
CA THR A 2 -46.40 51.93 -13.45
C THR A 2 -45.62 50.79 -12.79
N GLY A 3 -44.64 50.96 -11.91
CA GLY A 3 -44.26 52.08 -11.04
C GLY A 3 -44.02 51.56 -9.61
N LYS A 4 -43.19 52.26 -8.83
CA LYS A 4 -42.99 52.22 -7.35
C LYS A 4 -42.04 51.13 -6.81
N SER A 5 -40.93 51.42 -6.10
CA SER A 5 -40.60 52.33 -4.97
C SER A 5 -40.60 51.59 -3.63
N ALA A 6 -39.49 51.70 -2.88
CA ALA A 6 -39.37 52.01 -1.43
C ALA A 6 -38.04 51.42 -0.88
N THR A 7 -37.02 52.21 -0.54
CA THR A 7 -36.82 53.04 0.69
C THR A 7 -36.40 52.22 1.91
N ALA A 8 -35.15 52.45 2.37
CA ALA A 8 -34.56 51.96 3.62
C ALA A 8 -35.24 52.54 4.88
N PRO A 9 -34.93 52.04 6.10
CA PRO A 9 -34.06 52.88 6.93
C PRO A 9 -33.09 52.15 7.89
N LYS A 10 -32.19 53.00 8.38
CA LYS A 10 -31.12 52.87 9.39
C LYS A 10 -31.58 52.46 10.80
N GLY A 11 -30.69 51.77 11.52
CA GLY A 11 -30.49 51.81 12.99
C GLY A 11 -29.08 51.24 13.27
N LEU A 12 -28.08 51.96 13.81
CA LEU A 12 -27.91 52.46 15.21
C LEU A 12 -28.13 51.29 16.21
N VAL A 13 -27.22 50.85 17.10
CA VAL A 13 -26.14 51.51 17.85
C VAL A 13 -25.21 50.45 18.48
N ALA A 14 -23.96 50.86 18.72
CA ALA A 14 -22.95 50.48 19.72
C ALA A 14 -23.15 49.24 20.65
N ALA A 15 -22.07 48.45 20.78
CA ALA A 15 -21.54 48.03 22.08
C ALA A 15 -20.02 47.83 22.02
N VAL A 16 -19.33 48.61 22.85
CA VAL A 16 -17.94 48.47 23.28
C VAL A 16 -17.76 47.14 24.02
N ASN A 17 -16.62 46.47 23.84
CA ASN A 17 -15.88 45.99 25.01
C ASN A 17 -14.39 45.84 24.72
N GLN A 18 -13.62 46.45 25.62
CA GLN A 18 -12.18 46.59 25.59
C GLN A 18 -11.60 45.76 26.72
N GLY A 19 -10.56 44.99 26.40
CA GLY A 19 -9.69 44.33 27.38
C GLY A 19 -9.85 42.82 27.42
N ASP A 20 -8.79 42.08 27.07
CA ASP A 20 -7.86 41.65 28.11
C ASP A 20 -6.50 41.27 27.52
N LYS A 21 -5.44 41.57 28.27
CA LYS A 21 -4.05 41.29 27.94
C LYS A 21 -3.74 39.86 28.34
N SER A 22 -3.12 39.07 27.45
CA SER A 22 -2.14 38.05 27.86
C SER A 22 -1.25 37.67 26.67
N PRO A 23 0.01 38.14 26.63
CA PRO A 23 1.06 37.42 25.92
C PRO A 23 1.33 36.11 26.69
N TRP A 24 2.15 35.21 26.16
CA TRP A 24 2.53 33.94 26.81
C TRP A 24 1.49 32.80 26.70
N LEU A 25 1.23 32.34 25.48
CA LEU A 25 1.11 30.91 25.26
C LEU A 25 2.40 30.44 24.58
N THR A 26 3.34 30.09 25.44
CA THR A 26 4.37 29.08 25.25
C THR A 26 4.08 28.18 24.06
N ALA A 27 4.98 28.19 23.09
CA ALA A 27 5.07 27.15 22.07
C ALA A 27 5.03 25.80 22.79
N ALA A 28 3.93 25.06 22.62
CA ALA A 28 3.91 23.67 23.00
C ALA A 28 5.10 22.99 22.30
N PRO A 29 5.86 22.12 22.98
CA PRO A 29 6.80 21.28 22.25
C PRO A 29 5.98 20.60 21.17
N ARG A 30 6.35 20.78 19.89
CA ARG A 30 5.88 19.87 18.86
C ARG A 30 6.29 18.51 19.39
N SER A 31 5.30 17.70 19.77
CA SER A 31 5.52 16.28 19.90
C SER A 31 6.12 15.89 18.57
N THR A 32 7.43 15.69 18.54
CA THR A 32 8.05 14.91 17.50
C THR A 32 7.46 13.53 17.73
N GLU A 33 6.27 13.29 17.16
CA GLU A 33 5.96 11.96 16.64
C GLU A 33 7.21 11.61 15.86
N ARG A 34 8.04 10.73 16.43
CA ARG A 34 8.88 9.91 15.58
C ARG A 34 7.87 9.27 14.67
N SER A 35 7.78 9.73 13.42
CA SER A 35 7.08 8.96 12.40
C SER A 35 7.64 7.55 12.53
N MET A 36 6.83 6.64 13.06
CA MET A 36 7.18 5.23 13.11
C MET A 36 7.39 4.85 11.66
N ALA A 37 8.64 4.59 11.28
CA ALA A 37 8.93 4.20 9.92
C ALA A 37 8.14 2.91 9.66
N THR A 38 7.16 2.96 8.78
CA THR A 38 6.35 1.79 8.45
C THR A 38 7.05 1.07 7.30
N VAL A 39 7.15 -0.25 7.40
CA VAL A 39 7.58 -1.10 6.30
C VAL A 39 6.44 -2.02 5.89
N PHE A 40 6.51 -2.47 4.65
CA PHE A 40 5.46 -3.24 4.00
C PHE A 40 5.99 -4.65 3.76
N LEU A 41 5.45 -5.63 4.49
CA LEU A 41 5.81 -7.03 4.34
C LEU A 41 4.85 -7.70 3.36
N VAL A 42 5.38 -8.22 2.25
CA VAL A 42 4.65 -9.15 1.38
C VAL A 42 4.76 -10.56 1.94
N MET A 43 3.61 -11.22 2.07
CA MET A 43 3.49 -12.55 2.65
C MET A 43 2.48 -13.40 1.85
N ALA A 44 2.79 -14.68 1.72
CA ALA A 44 1.84 -15.67 1.20
C ALA A 44 1.13 -16.38 2.37
N THR A 45 -0.18 -16.53 2.27
CA THR A 45 -1.02 -17.20 3.27
C THR A 45 -1.84 -18.29 2.58
N ALA A 46 -2.01 -19.43 3.24
CA ALA A 46 -2.89 -20.47 2.71
C ALA A 46 -4.33 -20.11 3.08
N SER A 47 -5.26 -20.29 2.16
CA SER A 47 -6.69 -20.19 2.45
C SER A 47 -7.40 -21.54 2.40
N GLY A 48 -8.65 -21.55 2.86
CA GLY A 48 -9.51 -22.72 2.80
C GLY A 48 -9.10 -23.85 3.74
N PHE A 49 -9.36 -25.09 3.34
CA PHE A 49 -9.21 -26.28 4.18
C PHE A 49 -7.77 -26.55 4.65
N ARG A 50 -6.76 -25.94 4.00
CA ARG A 50 -5.34 -26.09 4.32
C ARG A 50 -4.75 -24.90 5.09
N ALA A 51 -5.55 -23.88 5.43
CA ALA A 51 -5.07 -22.70 6.15
C ALA A 51 -4.42 -23.05 7.50
N SER A 52 -4.90 -24.10 8.18
CA SER A 52 -4.33 -24.61 9.43
C SER A 52 -3.09 -25.49 9.26
N GLU A 53 -2.80 -25.95 8.04
CA GLU A 53 -1.68 -26.86 7.73
C GLU A 53 -0.44 -26.12 7.22
N ARG A 54 -0.60 -24.88 6.74
CA ARG A 54 0.49 -24.07 6.19
C ARG A 54 0.67 -22.79 6.97
N GLN A 55 1.84 -22.67 7.60
CA GLN A 55 2.23 -21.41 8.21
C GLN A 55 2.41 -20.33 7.14
N PRO A 56 1.98 -19.09 7.42
CA PRO A 56 2.23 -17.95 6.54
C PRO A 56 3.72 -17.85 6.18
N LEU A 57 3.99 -17.58 4.90
CA LEU A 57 5.34 -17.50 4.37
C LEU A 57 5.69 -16.03 4.13
N PRO A 58 6.52 -15.39 4.98
CA PRO A 58 7.01 -14.04 4.72
C PRO A 58 7.98 -14.07 3.52
N LEU A 59 7.81 -13.15 2.59
CA LEU A 59 8.57 -13.17 1.33
C LEU A 59 9.58 -12.04 1.24
N ARG A 60 9.12 -10.79 1.37
CA ARG A 60 9.98 -9.62 1.21
C ARG A 60 9.41 -8.39 1.91
N VAL A 61 10.29 -7.53 2.40
CA VAL A 61 9.96 -6.26 3.05
C VAL A 61 10.33 -5.10 2.13
N PHE A 62 9.46 -4.10 2.06
CA PHE A 62 9.65 -2.87 1.29
C PHE A 62 9.46 -1.65 2.20
N VAL A 63 10.09 -0.54 1.86
CA VAL A 63 9.89 0.75 2.54
C VAL A 63 8.78 1.55 1.87
N ASP A 64 8.54 1.29 0.58
CA ASP A 64 7.47 1.90 -0.20
C ASP A 64 6.32 0.92 -0.44
N ARG A 65 5.08 1.40 -0.26
CA ARG A 65 3.87 0.58 -0.40
C ARG A 65 3.63 0.17 -1.86
N SER A 66 3.85 1.09 -2.80
CA SER A 66 3.62 0.85 -4.22
C SER A 66 4.60 -0.17 -4.79
N GLU A 67 5.85 -0.19 -4.30
CA GLU A 67 6.81 -1.24 -4.64
C GLU A 67 6.37 -2.62 -4.12
N ALA A 68 5.82 -2.67 -2.90
CA ALA A 68 5.29 -3.91 -2.32
C ALA A 68 4.09 -4.45 -3.09
N ASP A 69 3.13 -3.58 -3.43
CA ASP A 69 1.95 -3.93 -4.20
C ASP A 69 2.33 -4.36 -5.63
N GLY A 70 3.25 -3.64 -6.29
CA GLY A 70 3.75 -4.05 -7.62
C GLY A 70 4.53 -5.37 -7.62
N TRP A 71 5.19 -5.71 -6.51
CA TRP A 71 5.83 -7.01 -6.34
C TRP A 71 4.81 -8.13 -6.03
N LEU A 72 3.76 -7.81 -5.27
CA LEU A 72 2.62 -8.69 -5.01
C LEU A 72 1.88 -9.05 -6.32
N ASP A 73 1.62 -8.07 -7.18
CA ASP A 73 0.92 -8.26 -8.46
C ASP A 73 1.65 -9.27 -9.34
N LYS A 74 2.98 -9.19 -9.42
CA LYS A 74 3.80 -10.16 -10.18
C LYS A 74 3.72 -11.58 -9.65
N LEU A 75 3.54 -11.76 -8.34
CA LEU A 75 3.31 -13.08 -7.76
C LEU A 75 1.92 -13.62 -8.11
N ILE A 76 0.90 -12.76 -8.06
CA ILE A 76 -0.47 -13.12 -8.44
C ILE A 76 -0.50 -13.50 -9.92
N ASP A 77 0.12 -12.71 -10.79
CA ASP A 77 0.23 -13.00 -12.23
C ASP A 77 0.88 -14.35 -12.48
N TYR A 78 1.98 -14.65 -11.79
CA TYR A 78 2.63 -15.96 -11.89
C TYR A 78 1.75 -17.10 -11.37
N HIS A 79 0.99 -16.87 -10.29
CA HIS A 79 0.06 -17.88 -9.75
C HIS A 79 -1.08 -18.18 -10.73
N VAL A 80 -1.61 -17.15 -11.40
CA VAL A 80 -2.73 -17.26 -12.34
C VAL A 80 -2.30 -17.80 -13.70
N SER A 81 -1.18 -17.30 -14.22
CA SER A 81 -0.70 -17.57 -15.56
C SER A 81 0.83 -17.75 -15.57
N PRO A 82 1.34 -18.86 -15.00
CA PRO A 82 2.77 -19.14 -15.04
C PRO A 82 3.25 -19.29 -16.49
N PRO A 83 4.52 -18.94 -16.80
CA PRO A 83 5.09 -19.15 -18.13
C PRO A 83 4.91 -20.59 -18.58
N GLU A 84 4.28 -20.77 -19.75
CA GLU A 84 4.01 -22.09 -20.32
C GLU A 84 5.32 -22.82 -20.56
N GLN A 85 5.43 -24.01 -19.97
CA GLN A 85 6.60 -24.85 -20.13
C GLN A 85 6.57 -25.49 -21.52
N PRO A 86 7.64 -25.38 -22.32
CA PRO A 86 7.73 -26.08 -23.60
C PRO A 86 7.50 -27.59 -23.46
N HIS A 87 7.00 -28.20 -24.51
CA HIS A 87 6.75 -29.63 -24.61
C HIS A 87 7.92 -30.38 -25.23
N GLY A 88 7.95 -31.70 -25.07
CA GLY A 88 9.09 -32.52 -25.50
C GLY A 88 9.36 -32.55 -27.01
N SER A 89 8.42 -32.07 -27.84
CA SER A 89 8.59 -31.88 -29.28
C SER A 89 9.13 -30.50 -29.67
N ASP A 90 9.14 -29.56 -28.73
CA ASP A 90 9.54 -28.18 -28.97
C ASP A 90 11.06 -28.08 -29.08
N ASN A 91 11.54 -27.02 -29.74
CA ASN A 91 12.94 -26.92 -30.10
C ASN A 91 13.79 -26.42 -28.90
N GLU A 92 15.12 -26.53 -29.00
CA GLU A 92 16.04 -26.11 -27.93
C GLU A 92 15.98 -24.60 -27.64
N GLU A 93 15.62 -23.78 -28.64
CA GLU A 93 15.47 -22.32 -28.48
C GLU A 93 14.30 -22.00 -27.54
N ASP A 94 13.14 -22.64 -27.73
CA ASP A 94 11.96 -22.51 -26.85
C ASP A 94 12.32 -22.89 -25.40
N TRP A 95 13.05 -23.99 -25.21
CA TRP A 95 13.56 -24.42 -23.90
C TRP A 95 14.56 -23.44 -23.29
N SER A 96 15.40 -22.80 -24.10
CA SER A 96 16.37 -21.80 -23.65
C SER A 96 15.68 -20.52 -23.21
N GLU A 97 14.73 -20.02 -24.00
CA GLU A 97 13.95 -18.81 -23.69
C GLU A 97 13.14 -18.99 -22.40
N TRP A 98 12.42 -20.10 -22.27
CA TRP A 98 11.68 -20.40 -21.05
C TRP A 98 12.59 -20.45 -19.81
N ARG A 99 13.76 -21.09 -19.92
CA ARG A 99 14.74 -21.14 -18.81
C ARG A 99 15.23 -19.75 -18.43
N MET A 100 15.52 -18.89 -19.42
CA MET A 100 15.96 -17.51 -19.17
C MET A 100 14.87 -16.72 -18.45
N GLN A 101 13.62 -16.79 -18.92
CA GLN A 101 12.47 -16.13 -18.29
C GLN A 101 12.29 -16.61 -16.85
N MET A 102 12.31 -17.92 -16.63
CA MET A 102 12.15 -18.50 -15.29
C MET A 102 13.30 -18.15 -14.35
N ASN A 103 14.53 -18.07 -14.85
CA ASN A 103 15.69 -17.68 -14.04
C ASN A 103 15.62 -16.20 -13.64
N ALA A 104 15.28 -15.30 -14.57
CA ALA A 104 15.07 -13.90 -14.26
C ALA A 104 13.95 -13.73 -13.21
N TRP A 105 12.82 -14.42 -13.41
CA TRP A 105 11.70 -14.34 -12.49
C TRP A 105 12.05 -14.84 -11.08
N ARG A 106 12.77 -15.96 -10.95
CA ARG A 106 13.22 -16.50 -9.65
C ARG A 106 14.22 -15.61 -8.93
N ALA A 107 15.06 -14.88 -9.69
CA ALA A 107 15.98 -13.91 -9.11
C ALA A 107 15.23 -12.72 -8.49
N ASP A 108 14.19 -12.24 -9.18
CA ASP A 108 13.35 -11.13 -8.70
C ASP A 108 12.36 -11.56 -7.60
N HIS A 109 11.95 -12.84 -7.58
CA HIS A 109 10.98 -13.41 -6.65
C HIS A 109 11.54 -14.64 -5.92
N PRO A 110 12.47 -14.46 -4.96
CA PRO A 110 12.94 -15.56 -4.12
C PRO A 110 11.77 -16.24 -3.42
N ALA A 111 11.74 -17.58 -3.43
CA ALA A 111 10.63 -18.41 -2.94
C ALA A 111 9.27 -18.21 -3.65
N GLY A 112 9.19 -17.40 -4.71
CA GLY A 112 7.94 -17.11 -5.42
C GLY A 112 7.23 -18.37 -5.95
N VAL A 113 7.99 -19.36 -6.45
CA VAL A 113 7.41 -20.63 -6.94
C VAL A 113 6.66 -21.36 -5.81
N VAL A 114 7.25 -21.43 -4.62
CA VAL A 114 6.64 -22.06 -3.45
C VAL A 114 5.48 -21.21 -2.92
N ALA A 115 5.65 -19.89 -2.95
CA ALA A 115 4.61 -18.95 -2.57
C ALA A 115 3.37 -19.10 -3.46
N ALA A 116 3.53 -19.34 -4.76
CA ALA A 116 2.43 -19.53 -5.70
C ALA A 116 1.44 -20.64 -5.24
N ASP A 117 1.92 -21.67 -4.55
CA ASP A 117 1.07 -22.75 -4.05
C ASP A 117 0.15 -22.33 -2.88
N TYR A 118 0.37 -21.17 -2.27
CA TYR A 118 -0.43 -20.67 -1.15
C TYR A 118 -1.72 -20.00 -1.61
N GLN A 119 -1.81 -19.58 -2.88
CA GLN A 119 -2.99 -19.00 -3.55
C GLN A 119 -3.46 -17.63 -3.01
N HIS A 120 -3.17 -17.30 -1.76
CA HIS A 120 -3.43 -15.98 -1.20
C HIS A 120 -2.15 -15.26 -0.84
N PHE A 121 -2.15 -13.96 -1.12
CA PHE A 121 -1.02 -13.08 -0.93
C PHE A 121 -1.51 -11.76 -0.36
N GLY A 122 -0.69 -11.10 0.44
CA GLY A 122 -1.04 -9.81 1.02
C GLY A 122 0.17 -9.00 1.42
N VAL A 123 -0.03 -7.68 1.48
CA VAL A 123 0.93 -6.72 2.02
C VAL A 123 0.45 -6.26 3.39
N TYR A 124 1.34 -6.36 4.38
CA TYR A 124 1.08 -6.05 5.78
C TYR A 124 1.93 -4.86 6.22
N ASP A 125 1.29 -3.89 6.85
CA ASP A 125 1.95 -2.70 7.39
C ASP A 125 2.58 -3.05 8.75
N LEU A 126 3.90 -2.92 8.86
CA LEU A 126 4.66 -3.21 10.07
C LEU A 126 5.32 -1.94 10.60
N PRO A 127 5.01 -1.50 11.83
CA PRO A 127 5.71 -0.38 12.43
C PRO A 127 7.14 -0.79 12.81
N LEU A 128 8.16 -0.05 12.34
CA LEU A 128 9.54 -0.19 12.82
C LEU A 128 9.69 0.53 14.16
N GLY A 129 9.88 -0.24 15.25
CA GLY A 129 10.25 0.31 16.56
C GLY A 129 9.44 -0.20 17.74
N LEU A 130 9.29 -1.53 17.89
CA LEU A 130 8.85 -2.14 19.14
C LEU A 130 9.97 -2.12 20.19
#